data_AF-A0A0R3U0M0-F1
#
_entry.id   AF-A0A0R3U0M0-F1
#
_cell.length_a   1.000
_cell.length_b   1.000
_cell.length_c   1.000
_cell.angle_alpha   90.00
_cell.angle_beta   90.00
_cell.angle_gamma   90.00
#
_symmetry.space_group_name_H-M   'P 1'
#
loop_
_entity.id
_entity.type
_entity.pdbx_description
1 polymer ?
#
loop_
_entity_poly.entity_id
_entity_poly.type
_entity_poly.pdbx_seq_one_letter_code
_entity_poly.pdbx_strand_id
1 'polypeptide(L)'
;MDPIVGYLDGADIGVIVSYFVIIFAVGIWSSLRNRGSVGGYFLAGRSMHWIPVGASLFASNIGSGHFIGLAGSGASSGIAKAVFEYNAAFTLGLLGWLFLPVYIASG
;
A
#
# COMPACT_ATOMS: atom_id res chain seq x y z
N MET A 1 22.97 18.32 26.95
CA MET A 1 22.51 17.60 25.75
C MET A 1 21.04 17.33 25.96
N ASP A 2 20.20 18.20 25.43
CA ASP A 2 18.75 18.03 25.52
C ASP A 2 18.35 16.78 24.73
N PRO A 3 17.46 15.92 25.26
CA PRO A 3 17.02 14.75 24.53
C PRO A 3 16.32 15.20 23.23
N ILE A 4 16.92 14.84 22.09
CA ILE A 4 16.44 15.04 20.72
C ILE A 4 15.13 14.28 20.40
N VAL A 5 14.55 13.60 21.40
CA VAL A 5 13.29 12.87 21.31
C VAL A 5 12.31 13.59 22.23
N GLY A 6 11.43 14.40 21.65
CA GLY A 6 10.28 14.94 22.38
C GLY A 6 9.46 13.78 22.96
N TYR A 7 8.99 13.94 24.19
CA TYR A 7 8.06 12.98 24.79
C TYR A 7 6.82 12.87 23.90
N LEU A 8 6.38 11.65 23.58
CA LEU A 8 5.09 11.47 22.89
C LEU A 8 3.98 12.02 23.77
N ASP A 9 3.24 12.98 23.24
CA ASP A 9 2.10 13.54 23.95
C ASP A 9 0.96 12.51 24.00
N GLY A 10 0.04 12.67 24.96
CA GLY A 10 -1.14 11.82 25.05
C GLY A 10 -1.98 11.84 23.75
N ALA A 11 -1.95 12.96 23.03
CA ALA A 11 -2.59 13.09 21.72
C ALA A 11 -1.95 12.19 20.64
N ASP A 12 -0.62 12.11 20.59
CA ASP A 12 0.11 11.28 19.61
C ASP A 12 -0.24 9.81 19.77
N ILE A 13 -0.26 9.35 21.03
CA ILE A 13 -0.65 7.98 21.38
C ILE A 13 -2.11 7.73 21.00
N GLY A 14 -3.00 8.69 21.25
CA GLY A 14 -4.42 8.59 20.88
C GLY A 14 -4.61 8.42 19.36
N VAL A 15 -3.84 9.15 18.55
CA VAL A 15 -3.88 9.01 17.08
C VAL A 15 -3.41 7.62 16.65
N ILE A 16 -2.30 7.12 17.21
CA ILE A 16 -1.76 5.80 16.87
C ILE A 16 -2.76 4.68 17.24
N VAL A 17 -3.31 4.72 18.45
CA VAL A 17 -4.26 3.71 18.93
C VAL A 17 -5.54 3.73 18.08
N SER A 18 -6.10 4.92 17.80
CA SER A 18 -7.32 5.03 16.98
C SER A 18 -7.11 4.51 15.56
N TYR A 19 -5.95 4.78 14.94
CA TYR A 19 -5.58 4.23 13.64
C TYR A 19 -5.64 2.69 13.62
N PHE A 20 -5.00 2.02 14.58
CA PHE A 20 -5.03 0.55 14.66
C PHE A 20 -6.45 0.03 14.90
N VAL A 21 -7.20 0.65 15.82
CA VAL A 21 -8.58 0.25 16.13
C VAL A 21 -9.46 0.32 14.88
N ILE A 22 -9.37 1.39 14.10
CA ILE A 22 -10.15 1.56 12.87
C ILE A 22 -9.79 0.48 11.85
N ILE A 23 -8.50 0.21 11.64
CA ILE A 23 -8.04 -0.83 10.70
C ILE A 23 -8.55 -2.20 11.10
N PHE A 24 -8.42 -2.57 12.38
CA PHE A 24 -8.94 -3.85 12.88
C PHE A 24 -10.46 -3.93 12.76
N ALA A 25 -11.18 -2.87 13.10
CA ALA A 25 -12.63 -2.82 12.98
C ALA A 25 -13.08 -3.03 11.52
N VAL A 26 -12.47 -2.33 10.57
CA VAL A 26 -12.76 -2.48 9.13
C VAL A 26 -12.40 -3.88 8.63
N GLY A 27 -11.24 -4.41 9.02
CA GLY A 27 -10.77 -5.74 8.63
C GLY A 27 -11.69 -6.85 9.13
N ILE A 28 -12.09 -6.79 10.41
CA ILE A 28 -13.03 -7.75 11.01
C ILE A 28 -14.42 -7.59 10.37
N TRP A 29 -14.92 -6.37 10.20
CA TRP A 29 -16.21 -6.12 9.56
C TRP A 29 -16.26 -6.67 8.13
N SER A 30 -15.21 -6.47 7.33
CA SER A 30 -15.08 -7.03 5.99
C SER A 30 -15.01 -8.56 6.00
N SER A 31 -14.24 -9.15 6.93
CA SER A 31 -14.10 -10.61 7.08
C SER A 31 -15.43 -11.27 7.47
N LEU A 32 -16.22 -10.63 8.35
CA LEU A 32 -17.52 -11.14 8.77
C LEU A 32 -18.57 -11.06 7.65
N ARG A 33 -18.49 -10.05 6.78
CA ARG A 33 -19.46 -9.85 5.70
C ARG A 33 -19.22 -10.73 4.47
N ASN A 34 -17.99 -11.18 4.24
CA ASN A 34 -17.60 -11.94 3.06
C ASN A 34 -17.42 -13.46 3.32
N ARG A 35 -18.14 -14.03 4.29
CA ARG A 35 -18.02 -15.45 4.68
C ARG A 35 -18.63 -16.49 3.70
N GLY A 36 -19.33 -16.04 2.64
CA GLY A 36 -20.21 -16.89 1.84
C GLY A 36 -19.65 -17.54 0.56
N SER A 37 -18.48 -17.13 0.04
CA SER A 37 -17.91 -17.73 -1.18
C SER A 37 -16.45 -17.34 -1.36
N VAL A 38 -15.57 -18.33 -1.51
CA VAL A 38 -14.14 -18.14 -1.86
C VAL A 38 -14.01 -17.29 -3.14
N GLY A 39 -14.93 -17.45 -4.10
CA GLY A 39 -14.96 -16.63 -5.32
C GLY A 39 -15.35 -15.17 -5.08
N GLY A 40 -16.22 -14.88 -4.11
CA GLY A 40 -16.58 -13.51 -3.74
C GLY A 40 -15.45 -12.78 -3.01
N TYR A 41 -14.70 -13.52 -2.18
CA TYR A 41 -13.57 -13.00 -1.41
C TYR A 41 -12.32 -12.74 -2.27
N PHE A 42 -12.05 -13.59 -3.28
CA PHE A 42 -10.86 -13.47 -4.14
C PHE A 42 -11.09 -12.75 -5.48
N LEU A 43 -12.28 -12.84 -6.09
CA LEU A 43 -12.57 -12.17 -7.37
C LEU A 43 -13.38 -10.87 -7.23
N ALA A 44 -13.85 -10.51 -6.03
CA ALA A 44 -14.83 -9.42 -5.83
C ALA A 44 -15.94 -9.47 -6.89
N GLY A 45 -16.43 -10.68 -7.19
CA GLY A 45 -17.47 -10.93 -8.18
C GLY A 45 -17.16 -10.46 -9.62
N ARG A 46 -15.88 -10.40 -10.05
CA ARG A 46 -15.45 -9.94 -11.40
C ARG A 46 -15.84 -8.49 -11.73
N SER A 47 -16.25 -7.69 -10.74
CA SER A 47 -16.73 -6.30 -10.94
C SER A 47 -15.97 -5.28 -10.10
N MET A 48 -14.74 -5.62 -9.67
CA MET A 48 -13.87 -4.69 -8.96
C MET A 48 -13.51 -3.53 -9.87
N HIS A 49 -13.81 -2.30 -9.45
CA HIS A 49 -13.39 -1.11 -10.18
C HIS A 49 -11.85 -1.04 -10.20
N TRP A 50 -11.27 -0.54 -11.28
CA TRP A 50 -9.82 -0.50 -11.48
C TRP A 50 -9.09 0.38 -10.46
N ILE A 51 -9.76 1.39 -9.88
CA ILE A 51 -9.17 2.30 -8.89
C ILE A 51 -8.78 1.57 -7.58
N PRO A 52 -9.69 0.86 -6.88
CA PRO A 52 -9.33 0.03 -5.73
C PRO A 52 -8.20 -0.96 -6.01
N VAL A 53 -8.17 -1.56 -7.21
CA VAL A 53 -7.13 -2.51 -7.62
C VAL A 53 -5.76 -1.82 -7.74
N GLY A 54 -5.70 -0.66 -8.40
CA GLY A 54 -4.47 0.12 -8.52
C GLY A 54 -3.99 0.63 -7.15
N ALA A 55 -4.90 1.13 -6.33
CA ALA A 55 -4.60 1.61 -4.98
C ALA A 55 -4.06 0.49 -4.07
N SER A 56 -4.60 -0.72 -4.14
CA SER A 56 -4.10 -1.85 -3.37
C SER A 56 -2.72 -2.34 -3.84
N LEU A 57 -2.49 -2.34 -5.16
CA LEU A 57 -1.17 -2.68 -5.73
C LEU A 57 -0.11 -1.68 -5.28
N PHE A 58 -0.42 -0.38 -5.33
CA PHE A 58 0.47 0.67 -4.84
C PHE A 58 0.71 0.55 -3.34
N ALA A 59 -0.35 0.42 -2.53
CA ALA A 59 -0.24 0.27 -1.08
C ALA A 59 0.58 -0.96 -0.66
N SER A 60 0.53 -2.05 -1.44
CA SER A 60 1.32 -3.26 -1.18
C SER A 60 2.80 -3.08 -1.54
N ASN A 61 3.14 -2.14 -2.42
CA ASN A 61 4.51 -1.87 -2.84
C ASN A 61 5.22 -0.83 -1.95
N ILE A 62 4.48 0.13 -1.40
CA ILE A 62 5.04 1.22 -0.58
C ILE A 62 5.01 0.85 0.90
N GLY A 63 6.20 0.63 1.48
CA GLY A 63 6.36 0.32 2.91
C GLY A 63 7.14 1.37 3.68
N SER A 64 7.28 1.16 5.00
CA SER A 64 8.08 2.01 5.90
C SER A 64 9.54 2.17 5.44
N GLY A 65 10.12 1.10 4.86
CA GLY A 65 11.46 1.14 4.26
C GLY A 65 11.55 2.01 3.01
N HIS A 66 10.45 2.20 2.29
CA HIS A 66 10.41 3.12 1.16
C HIS A 66 10.50 4.56 1.67
N PHE A 67 9.68 4.94 2.65
CA PHE A 67 9.72 6.30 3.22
C PHE A 67 11.05 6.64 3.89
N ILE A 68 11.55 5.78 4.78
CA ILE A 68 12.80 6.04 5.50
C ILE A 68 14.01 5.92 4.56
N GLY A 69 14.01 4.91 3.67
CA GLY A 69 15.10 4.64 2.74
C GLY A 69 15.22 5.69 1.64
N LEU A 70 14.11 6.16 1.07
CA LEU A 70 14.11 7.26 0.10
C LEU A 70 14.49 8.57 0.75
N ALA A 71 13.98 8.89 1.94
CA ALA A 71 14.34 10.11 2.65
C ALA A 71 15.84 10.14 2.97
N GLY A 72 16.40 9.04 3.50
CA GLY A 72 17.83 8.94 3.79
C GLY A 72 18.70 8.99 2.53
N SER A 73 18.25 8.35 1.46
CA SER A 73 18.97 8.38 0.18
C SER A 73 18.85 9.72 -0.53
N GLY A 74 17.72 10.40 -0.41
CA GLY A 74 17.54 11.77 -0.91
C GLY A 74 18.46 12.73 -0.17
N ALA A 75 18.63 12.55 1.15
CA ALA A 75 19.59 13.32 1.93
C ALA A 75 21.05 13.07 1.53
N SER A 76 21.41 11.85 1.11
CA SER A 76 22.79 11.50 0.72
C SER A 76 23.13 11.70 -0.76
N SER A 77 22.17 11.49 -1.65
CA SER A 77 22.37 11.41 -3.11
C SER A 77 21.44 12.32 -3.93
N GLY A 78 20.59 13.11 -3.27
CA GLY A 78 19.72 14.10 -3.90
C GLY A 78 18.54 13.51 -4.67
N ILE A 79 17.94 14.32 -5.53
CA ILE A 79 16.70 14.01 -6.29
C ILE A 79 16.92 12.91 -7.35
N ALA A 80 18.16 12.51 -7.62
CA ALA A 80 18.48 11.51 -8.63
C ALA A 80 17.73 10.17 -8.43
N LYS A 81 17.43 9.78 -7.18
CA LYS A 81 16.61 8.58 -6.90
C LYS A 81 15.14 8.70 -7.31
N ALA A 82 14.59 9.90 -7.46
CA ALA A 82 13.21 10.08 -7.94
C ALA A 82 13.04 9.59 -9.39
N VAL A 83 14.10 9.64 -10.21
CA VAL A 83 14.08 9.12 -11.58
C VAL A 83 13.87 7.60 -11.59
N PHE A 84 14.42 6.89 -10.60
CA PHE A 84 14.20 5.44 -10.48
C PHE A 84 12.73 5.11 -10.23
N GLU A 85 12.08 5.83 -9.31
CA GLU A 85 10.64 5.65 -9.04
C GLU A 85 9.78 6.00 -10.24
N TYR A 86 10.12 7.07 -10.96
CA TYR A 86 9.40 7.48 -12.15
C TYR A 86 9.46 6.39 -13.25
N ASN A 87 10.63 5.76 -13.42
CA ASN A 87 10.78 4.64 -14.36
C ASN A 87 9.99 3.39 -13.94
N ALA A 88 9.86 3.14 -12.62
CA ALA A 88 9.09 2.00 -12.12
C ALA A 88 7.62 2.04 -12.57
N ALA A 89 7.01 3.24 -12.68
CA ALA A 89 5.66 3.39 -13.20
C ALA A 89 5.51 2.93 -14.67
N PHE A 90 6.49 3.23 -15.52
CA PHE A 90 6.49 2.78 -16.92
C PHE A 90 6.69 1.27 -17.02
N THR A 91 7.61 0.71 -16.24
CA THR A 91 7.82 -0.75 -16.21
C THR A 91 6.59 -1.50 -15.71
N LEU A 92 5.90 -0.97 -14.68
CA LEU A 92 4.62 -1.52 -14.21
C LEU A 92 3.54 -1.49 -15.28
N GLY A 93 3.42 -0.38 -16.03
CA GLY A 93 2.49 -0.28 -17.15
C GLY A 93 2.79 -1.32 -18.26
N LEU A 94 4.07 -1.49 -18.60
CA LEU A 94 4.51 -2.47 -19.59
C LEU A 94 4.25 -3.91 -19.13
N LEU A 95 4.57 -4.22 -17.87
CA LEU A 95 4.34 -5.53 -17.27
C LEU A 95 2.83 -5.85 -17.22
N GLY A 96 2.03 -4.85 -16.85
CA GLY A 96 0.57 -4.92 -16.90
C GLY A 96 0.10 -5.28 -18.30
N TRP A 97 0.50 -4.54 -19.34
CA TRP A 97 0.09 -4.88 -20.72
C TRP A 97 0.53 -6.28 -21.13
N LEU A 98 1.78 -6.67 -20.87
CA LEU A 98 2.30 -7.94 -21.37
C LEU A 98 1.70 -9.15 -20.63
N PHE A 99 1.61 -9.10 -19.31
CA PHE A 99 1.25 -10.26 -18.48
C PHE A 99 -0.25 -10.32 -18.15
N LEU A 100 -0.94 -9.19 -18.03
CA LEU A 100 -2.38 -9.17 -17.73
C LEU A 100 -3.24 -10.00 -18.74
N PRO A 101 -3.06 -9.90 -20.07
CA PRO A 101 -3.83 -10.71 -21.01
C PRO A 101 -3.52 -12.21 -20.89
N VAL A 102 -2.27 -12.57 -20.56
CA VAL A 102 -1.87 -13.96 -20.31
C VAL A 102 -2.56 -14.48 -19.05
N TYR A 103 -2.56 -13.72 -17.95
CA TYR A 103 -3.22 -14.09 -16.69
C TYR A 103 -4.75 -14.19 -16.83
N ILE A 104 -5.37 -13.31 -17.63
CA ILE A 104 -6.81 -13.39 -17.91
C ILE A 104 -7.14 -14.60 -18.79
N ALA A 105 -6.27 -14.98 -19.73
CA ALA A 105 -6.50 -16.11 -20.61
C ALA A 105 -6.22 -17.49 -19.97
N SER A 106 -5.46 -17.53 -18.87
CA SER A 106 -5.06 -18.77 -18.19
C SER A 106 -5.86 -19.08 -16.91
N GLY A 107 -6.78 -18.21 -16.51
CA GLY A 107 -7.75 -18.42 -15.42
C GLY A 107 -9.17 -18.55 -15.93
#